data_AF-A0A5N6ETT0-F1
#
_entry.id   AF-A0A5N6ETT0-F1
#
_cell.length_a   1.000
_cell.length_b   1.000
_cell.length_c   1.000
_cell.angle_alpha   90.00
_cell.angle_beta   90.00
_cell.angle_gamma   90.00
#
_symmetry.space_group_name_H-M   'P 1'
#
loop_
_entity.id
_entity.type
_entity.pdbx_description
1 polymer ?
#
loop_
_entity_poly.entity_id
_entity_poly.type
_entity_poly.pdbx_seq_one_letter_code
_entity_poly.pdbx_strand_id
1 'polypeptide(L)'
;MELANNGTYLGTPLFFAPTSGSGNSLNNVRPTLKKGSWADVPVMYGTNKNEGSIFAHVRRLNKAKEAEKRALPPQQVWRYRYSPEFPNLTPYDDAGAYHGAELPQVFGTYNATTATENQIALSAFMQKTWTDFAKDPENGPGWPSLNEDSKLADFGNDENPQGITLIEAKDADKNCGVWFRESEAYDLAW
;
A
#
# COMPACT_ATOMS: atom_id res chain seq x y z
N MET A 1 -39.58 -14.00 25.16
CA MET A 1 -38.89 -13.83 23.87
C MET A 1 -37.51 -13.32 24.21
N GLU A 2 -36.59 -14.28 24.38
CA GLU A 2 -35.26 -14.10 24.94
C GLU A 2 -34.29 -14.93 24.08
N LEU A 3 -33.04 -14.47 24.07
CA LEU A 3 -32.03 -14.59 23.04
C LEU A 3 -31.52 -16.02 22.76
N ALA A 4 -31.19 -16.30 21.50
CA ALA A 4 -30.24 -17.34 21.12
C ALA A 4 -29.11 -16.73 20.27
N ASN A 5 -27.92 -16.75 20.85
CA ASN A 5 -26.62 -16.48 20.26
C ASN A 5 -26.08 -17.77 19.60
N ASN A 6 -25.03 -17.65 18.78
CA ASN A 6 -24.16 -18.70 18.20
C ASN A 6 -24.49 -19.24 16.79
N GLY A 7 -23.70 -18.76 15.82
CA GLY A 7 -23.53 -19.38 14.51
C GLY A 7 -22.59 -18.58 13.61
N THR A 8 -21.30 -18.61 13.89
CA THR A 8 -20.23 -18.09 13.02
C THR A 8 -20.21 -18.83 11.69
N TYR A 9 -20.86 -18.29 10.66
CA TYR A 9 -20.61 -18.68 9.27
C TYR A 9 -19.40 -17.91 8.71
N LEU A 10 -18.23 -18.12 9.31
CA LEU A 10 -16.98 -17.87 8.59
C LEU A 10 -16.68 -19.16 7.81
N GLY A 11 -17.37 -19.34 6.69
CA GLY A 11 -17.01 -20.39 5.74
C GLY A 11 -15.53 -20.24 5.37
N THR A 12 -14.83 -21.35 5.19
CA THR A 12 -13.43 -21.34 4.73
C THR A 12 -13.35 -20.42 3.50
N PRO A 13 -12.56 -19.33 3.55
CA PRO A 13 -12.46 -18.45 2.40
C PRO A 13 -11.95 -19.28 1.22
N LEU A 14 -12.63 -19.17 0.08
CA LEU A 14 -12.13 -19.75 -1.16
C LEU A 14 -10.84 -19.02 -1.51
N PHE A 15 -9.71 -19.67 -1.27
CA PHE A 15 -8.39 -19.13 -1.55
C PHE A 15 -7.88 -19.72 -2.86
N PHE A 16 -7.91 -18.91 -3.92
CA PHE A 16 -7.36 -19.24 -5.22
C PHE A 16 -6.09 -18.41 -5.47
N ALA A 17 -4.97 -18.85 -4.90
CA ALA A 17 -3.68 -18.24 -5.18
C ALA A 17 -3.22 -18.54 -6.63
N PRO A 18 -2.34 -17.69 -7.21
CA PRO A 18 -1.66 -18.02 -8.45
C PRO A 18 -1.02 -19.42 -8.38
N THR A 19 -1.32 -20.29 -9.32
CA THR A 19 -0.71 -21.62 -9.41
C THR A 19 0.60 -21.52 -10.16
N SER A 20 1.68 -22.01 -9.56
CA SER A 20 2.99 -22.03 -10.18
C SER A 20 3.12 -23.13 -11.24
N GLY A 21 4.05 -22.93 -12.18
CA GLY A 21 4.36 -23.95 -13.21
C GLY A 21 3.36 -24.03 -14.37
N SER A 22 2.35 -23.16 -14.36
CA SER A 22 1.38 -22.93 -15.45
C SER A 22 1.94 -22.06 -16.60
N GLY A 23 3.19 -21.59 -16.47
CA GLY A 23 3.85 -20.70 -17.43
C GLY A 23 3.59 -19.20 -17.21
N ASN A 24 2.66 -18.83 -16.32
CA ASN A 24 2.30 -17.42 -16.04
C ASN A 24 2.60 -16.95 -14.62
N SER A 25 3.03 -17.85 -13.72
CA SER A 25 3.35 -17.53 -12.32
C SER A 25 4.53 -18.36 -11.82
N LEU A 26 5.39 -17.73 -11.02
CA LEU A 26 6.51 -18.36 -10.32
C LEU A 26 6.14 -18.61 -8.86
N ASN A 27 6.59 -19.73 -8.30
CA ASN A 27 6.49 -19.98 -6.85
C ASN A 27 7.22 -18.94 -6.02
N ASN A 28 8.29 -18.37 -6.57
CA ASN A 28 9.09 -17.35 -5.92
C ASN A 28 9.70 -16.39 -6.94
N VAL A 29 9.39 -15.10 -6.79
CA VAL A 29 9.84 -14.04 -7.70
C VAL A 29 11.25 -13.53 -7.38
N ARG A 30 11.77 -13.77 -6.17
CA ARG A 30 13.07 -13.23 -5.73
C ARG A 30 14.24 -13.65 -6.62
N PRO A 31 14.39 -14.92 -7.05
CA PRO A 31 15.49 -15.32 -7.92
C PRO A 31 15.45 -14.57 -9.27
N THR A 32 14.26 -14.41 -9.85
CA THR A 32 14.05 -13.71 -11.13
C THR A 32 14.38 -12.23 -11.02
N LEU A 33 14.00 -11.60 -9.91
CA LEU A 33 14.33 -10.20 -9.64
C LEU A 33 15.82 -9.99 -9.38
N LYS A 34 16.47 -10.86 -8.59
CA LYS A 34 17.92 -10.86 -8.36
C LYS A 34 18.70 -11.05 -9.66
N LYS A 35 18.15 -11.79 -10.63
CA LYS A 35 18.72 -12.00 -11.97
C LYS A 35 18.44 -10.87 -12.95
N GLY A 36 17.61 -9.88 -12.59
CA GLY A 36 17.23 -8.80 -13.51
C GLY A 36 16.27 -9.23 -14.63
N SER A 37 15.61 -10.38 -14.50
CA SER A 37 14.71 -10.92 -15.53
C SER A 37 13.29 -10.33 -15.41
N TRP A 38 13.19 -9.00 -15.50
CA TRP A 38 11.94 -8.24 -15.44
C TRP A 38 11.96 -7.13 -16.52
N ALA A 39 10.78 -6.60 -16.84
CA ALA A 39 10.64 -5.60 -17.88
C ALA A 39 11.15 -4.23 -17.43
N ASP A 40 12.05 -3.63 -18.19
CA ASP A 40 12.59 -2.29 -17.92
C ASP A 40 11.57 -1.20 -18.26
N VAL A 41 10.65 -0.94 -17.33
CA VAL A 41 9.57 0.04 -17.47
C VAL A 41 9.47 0.92 -16.22
N PRO A 42 9.05 2.18 -16.31
CA PRO A 42 8.91 2.99 -15.11
C PRO A 42 7.74 2.47 -14.24
N VAL A 43 7.92 2.47 -12.90
CA VAL A 43 6.93 1.91 -11.96
C VAL A 43 6.61 2.90 -10.84
N MET A 44 5.32 3.11 -10.59
CA MET A 44 4.82 3.78 -9.39
C MET A 44 4.06 2.77 -8.51
N TYR A 45 4.41 2.69 -7.23
CA TYR A 45 3.68 1.87 -6.24
C TYR A 45 3.72 2.50 -4.86
N GLY A 46 2.91 1.99 -3.93
CA GLY A 46 2.90 2.51 -2.57
C GLY A 46 2.16 1.64 -1.59
N THR A 47 2.07 2.13 -0.36
CA THR A 47 1.40 1.49 0.77
C THR A 47 0.56 2.49 1.56
N ASN A 48 -0.35 1.99 2.36
CA ASN A 48 -1.08 2.75 3.37
C ASN A 48 -0.31 2.76 4.69
N LYS A 49 -0.38 3.84 5.47
CA LYS A 49 0.34 3.98 6.76
C LYS A 49 -0.05 2.89 7.77
N ASN A 50 -1.25 2.33 7.68
CA ASN A 50 -1.81 1.33 8.58
C ASN A 50 -2.33 0.08 7.86
N GLU A 51 -1.67 -0.39 6.78
CA GLU A 51 -2.05 -1.59 5.99
C GLU A 51 -2.65 -2.75 6.82
N GLY A 52 -1.93 -3.18 7.86
CA GLY A 52 -2.30 -4.34 8.67
C GLY A 52 -3.47 -4.15 9.64
N SER A 53 -4.00 -2.93 9.82
CA SER A 53 -4.94 -2.64 10.90
C SER A 53 -6.24 -3.42 10.75
N ILE A 54 -6.79 -3.53 9.55
CA ILE A 54 -8.04 -4.26 9.27
C ILE A 54 -7.87 -5.77 9.44
N PHE A 55 -6.74 -6.33 9.02
CA PHE A 55 -6.44 -7.75 9.18
C PHE A 55 -6.25 -8.10 10.66
N ALA A 56 -5.55 -7.23 11.40
CA ALA A 56 -5.39 -7.37 12.84
C ALA A 56 -6.74 -7.30 13.57
N HIS A 57 -7.61 -6.37 13.19
CA HIS A 57 -8.97 -6.27 13.75
C HIS A 57 -9.79 -7.55 13.50
N VAL A 58 -9.85 -8.02 12.24
CA VAL A 58 -10.59 -9.24 11.87
C VAL A 58 -10.04 -10.49 12.58
N ARG A 59 -8.72 -10.57 12.78
CA ARG A 59 -8.05 -11.72 13.40
C ARG A 59 -7.87 -11.58 14.92
N ARG A 60 -8.30 -10.46 15.52
CA ARG A 60 -8.05 -10.11 16.94
C ARG A 60 -6.56 -10.16 17.31
N LEU A 61 -5.71 -9.75 16.39
CA LEU A 61 -4.26 -9.66 16.58
C LEU A 61 -3.86 -8.22 16.93
N ASN A 62 -2.66 -8.06 17.49
CA ASN A 62 -2.06 -6.74 17.62
C ASN A 62 -1.73 -6.18 16.22
N LYS A 63 -1.84 -4.86 16.04
CA LYS A 63 -1.63 -4.18 14.74
C LYS A 63 -0.29 -4.62 14.11
N ALA A 64 -0.36 -5.24 12.94
CA ALA A 64 0.83 -5.57 12.15
C ALA A 64 1.37 -4.29 11.50
N LYS A 65 2.69 -4.11 11.55
CA LYS A 65 3.38 -3.10 10.77
C LYS A 65 3.95 -3.80 9.55
N GLU A 66 3.52 -3.35 8.38
CA GLU A 66 4.01 -3.91 7.13
C GLU A 66 5.43 -3.45 6.83
N ALA A 67 6.08 -4.27 6.02
CA ALA A 67 7.50 -4.25 5.82
C ALA A 67 7.84 -4.46 4.35
N GLU A 68 7.97 -3.39 3.58
CA GLU A 68 8.50 -3.46 2.22
C GLU A 68 9.92 -2.89 2.18
N LYS A 69 10.93 -3.76 2.13
CA LYS A 69 12.29 -3.37 1.73
C LYS A 69 12.60 -4.07 0.43
N ARG A 70 12.76 -3.31 -0.64
CA ARG A 70 13.23 -3.85 -1.92
C ARG A 70 14.34 -2.97 -2.47
N ALA A 71 15.53 -3.55 -2.57
CA ALA A 71 16.56 -3.04 -3.45
C ALA A 71 16.17 -3.49 -4.87
N LEU A 72 15.44 -2.64 -5.58
CA LEU A 72 15.25 -2.82 -7.00
C LEU A 72 16.55 -2.37 -7.72
N PRO A 73 16.94 -3.01 -8.84
CA PRO A 73 18.03 -2.53 -9.69
C PRO A 73 17.68 -1.14 -10.30
N PRO A 74 18.45 -0.53 -11.23
CA PRO A 74 18.29 0.88 -11.64
C PRO A 74 17.04 1.15 -12.51
N GLN A 75 15.88 0.64 -12.11
CA GLN A 75 14.58 0.99 -12.65
C GLN A 75 14.14 2.34 -12.07
N GLN A 76 13.48 3.13 -12.90
CA GLN A 76 12.79 4.33 -12.43
C GLN A 76 11.59 3.91 -11.58
N VAL A 77 11.77 4.00 -10.26
CA VAL A 77 10.78 3.57 -9.28
C VAL A 77 10.38 4.74 -8.43
N TRP A 78 9.09 5.07 -8.43
CA TRP A 78 8.51 6.06 -7.53
C TRP A 78 7.66 5.37 -6.49
N ARG A 79 7.96 5.66 -5.24
CA ARG A 79 7.22 5.12 -4.11
C ARG A 79 6.38 6.19 -3.46
N TYR A 80 5.20 5.79 -2.98
CA TYR A 80 4.38 6.63 -2.12
C TYR A 80 3.89 5.90 -0.87
N ARG A 81 3.43 6.68 0.09
CA ARG A 81 2.66 6.25 1.26
C ARG A 81 1.37 7.07 1.34
N TYR A 82 0.23 6.45 1.61
CA TYR A 82 -1.03 7.13 1.92
C TYR A 82 -1.22 7.19 3.44
N SER A 83 -1.31 8.39 4.00
CA SER A 83 -1.34 8.63 5.45
C SER A 83 -2.64 9.15 6.07
N PRO A 84 -3.61 9.77 5.36
CA PRO A 84 -4.76 10.36 6.02
C PRO A 84 -5.76 9.31 6.50
N GLU A 85 -6.54 9.69 7.49
CA GLU A 85 -7.75 9.00 7.90
C GLU A 85 -8.93 9.97 7.74
N PHE A 86 -10.01 9.50 7.11
CA PHE A 86 -11.22 10.29 6.91
C PHE A 86 -12.40 9.64 7.66
N PRO A 87 -13.19 10.41 8.44
CA PRO A 87 -14.30 9.86 9.23
C PRO A 87 -15.35 9.13 8.40
N ASN A 88 -15.57 9.53 7.15
CA ASN A 88 -16.53 8.90 6.24
C ASN A 88 -16.01 7.64 5.54
N LEU A 89 -14.75 7.26 5.80
CA LEU A 89 -14.06 6.14 5.18
C LEU A 89 -13.60 5.11 6.21
N THR A 90 -13.49 5.49 7.48
CA THR A 90 -13.00 4.60 8.54
C THR A 90 -14.03 3.49 8.84
N PRO A 91 -13.67 2.20 8.73
CA PRO A 91 -14.60 1.09 8.98
C PRO A 91 -14.88 0.85 10.47
N TYR A 92 -14.01 1.35 11.35
CA TYR A 92 -14.11 1.31 12.80
C TYR A 92 -13.12 2.32 13.41
N ASP A 93 -13.31 2.70 14.66
CA ASP A 93 -12.43 3.67 15.34
C ASP A 93 -10.96 3.21 15.32
N ASP A 94 -10.04 4.15 15.06
CA ASP A 94 -8.59 3.92 15.00
C ASP A 94 -8.12 2.95 13.88
N ALA A 95 -8.89 2.77 12.81
CA ALA A 95 -8.45 2.00 11.65
C ALA A 95 -7.25 2.67 10.95
N GLY A 96 -7.17 4.01 10.98
CA GLY A 96 -6.13 4.77 10.29
C GLY A 96 -6.24 4.65 8.77
N ALA A 97 -5.11 4.87 8.08
CA ALA A 97 -4.99 4.56 6.65
C ALA A 97 -4.84 3.04 6.47
N TYR A 98 -5.94 2.31 6.53
CA TYR A 98 -5.96 0.85 6.44
C TYR A 98 -5.77 0.34 5.00
N HIS A 99 -5.60 -0.98 4.84
CA HIS A 99 -5.48 -1.61 3.52
C HIS A 99 -6.65 -1.29 2.58
N GLY A 100 -6.36 -0.64 1.45
CA GLY A 100 -7.35 -0.26 0.45
C GLY A 100 -8.06 1.07 0.75
N ALA A 101 -7.68 1.79 1.82
CA ALA A 101 -8.25 3.10 2.15
C ALA A 101 -7.94 4.17 1.09
N GLU A 102 -6.85 4.04 0.35
CA GLU A 102 -6.49 4.94 -0.73
C GLU A 102 -7.39 4.79 -1.96
N LEU A 103 -8.01 3.61 -2.17
CA LEU A 103 -8.70 3.30 -3.43
C LEU A 103 -9.87 4.28 -3.73
N PRO A 104 -10.76 4.61 -2.77
CA PRO A 104 -11.82 5.59 -3.05
C PRO A 104 -11.28 6.98 -3.37
N GLN A 105 -10.08 7.33 -2.87
CA GLN A 105 -9.42 8.60 -3.21
C GLN A 105 -8.82 8.56 -4.61
N VAL A 106 -8.16 7.45 -4.99
CA VAL A 106 -7.57 7.25 -6.33
C VAL A 106 -8.65 7.22 -7.41
N PHE A 107 -9.81 6.63 -7.15
CA PHE A 107 -10.90 6.53 -8.13
C PHE A 107 -11.97 7.63 -8.03
N GLY A 108 -11.87 8.52 -7.04
CA GLY A 108 -12.89 9.55 -6.81
C GLY A 108 -14.26 8.99 -6.40
N THR A 109 -14.30 7.81 -5.79
CA THR A 109 -15.52 7.07 -5.42
C THR A 109 -15.85 7.13 -3.92
N TYR A 110 -15.22 8.05 -3.18
CA TYR A 110 -15.55 8.33 -1.78
C TYR A 110 -16.95 8.93 -1.63
N ASN A 111 -17.52 8.87 -0.41
CA ASN A 111 -18.83 9.47 -0.14
C ASN A 111 -18.73 11.00 -0.14
N ALA A 112 -19.04 11.62 -1.28
CA ALA A 112 -18.97 13.07 -1.48
C ALA A 112 -19.91 13.88 -0.57
N THR A 113 -20.99 13.29 -0.04
CA THR A 113 -21.95 14.03 0.81
C THR A 113 -21.40 14.33 2.21
N THR A 114 -20.44 13.54 2.67
CA THR A 114 -19.82 13.65 4.00
C THR A 114 -18.32 13.88 3.93
N ALA A 115 -17.79 14.15 2.73
CA ALA A 115 -16.38 14.37 2.51
C ALA A 115 -15.93 15.71 3.05
N THR A 116 -14.74 15.74 3.64
CA THR A 116 -14.10 16.99 4.07
C THR A 116 -13.48 17.69 2.87
N GLU A 117 -13.25 19.00 2.98
CA GLU A 117 -12.54 19.77 1.93
C GLU A 117 -11.16 19.18 1.62
N ASN A 118 -10.43 18.74 2.66
CA ASN A 118 -9.13 18.09 2.50
C ASN A 118 -9.23 16.76 1.74
N GLN A 119 -10.26 15.95 2.01
CA GLN A 119 -10.49 14.70 1.28
C GLN A 119 -10.75 14.95 -0.20
N ILE A 120 -11.61 15.93 -0.51
CA ILE A 120 -11.96 16.28 -1.88
C ILE A 120 -10.71 16.75 -2.64
N ALA A 121 -9.95 17.68 -2.04
CA ALA A 121 -8.74 18.21 -2.64
C ALA A 121 -7.65 17.13 -2.82
N LEU A 122 -7.45 16.29 -1.81
CA LEU A 122 -6.47 15.20 -1.88
C LEU A 122 -6.86 14.15 -2.93
N SER A 123 -8.13 13.77 -3.04
CA SER A 123 -8.57 12.85 -4.08
C SER A 123 -8.34 13.41 -5.49
N ALA A 124 -8.61 14.71 -5.69
CA ALA A 124 -8.31 15.37 -6.96
C ALA A 124 -6.81 15.38 -7.25
N PHE A 125 -5.98 15.65 -6.23
CA PHE A 125 -4.52 15.58 -6.34
C PHE A 125 -4.04 14.17 -6.70
N MET A 126 -4.51 13.12 -6.01
CA MET A 126 -4.14 11.74 -6.27
C MET A 126 -4.54 11.28 -7.68
N GLN A 127 -5.78 11.58 -8.12
CA GLN A 127 -6.22 11.30 -9.49
C GLN A 127 -5.33 11.96 -10.53
N LYS A 128 -4.97 13.23 -10.30
CA LYS A 128 -4.03 13.95 -11.18
C LYS A 128 -2.66 13.28 -11.18
N THR A 129 -2.10 12.95 -10.01
CA THR A 129 -0.81 12.28 -9.92
C THR A 129 -0.78 10.95 -10.67
N TRP A 130 -1.80 10.10 -10.48
CA TRP A 130 -1.91 8.82 -11.17
C TRP A 130 -2.06 8.97 -12.69
N THR A 131 -2.86 9.94 -13.14
CA THR A 131 -3.07 10.19 -14.57
C THR A 131 -1.86 10.84 -15.24
N ASP A 132 -1.12 11.69 -14.54
CA ASP A 132 0.12 12.28 -15.05
C ASP A 132 1.21 11.22 -15.18
N PHE A 133 1.37 10.35 -14.18
CA PHE A 133 2.29 9.21 -14.28
C PHE A 133 1.93 8.28 -15.44
N ALA A 134 0.65 7.98 -15.64
CA ALA A 134 0.21 7.15 -16.76
C ALA A 134 0.48 7.79 -18.13
N LYS A 135 0.48 9.12 -18.24
CA LYS A 135 0.76 9.86 -19.48
C LYS A 135 2.25 10.01 -19.78
N ASP A 136 3.06 10.18 -18.73
CA ASP A 136 4.48 10.46 -18.85
C ASP A 136 5.28 9.73 -17.75
N PRO A 137 5.36 8.40 -17.82
CA PRO A 137 5.95 7.59 -16.75
C PRO A 137 7.46 7.79 -16.62
N GLU A 138 8.14 8.22 -17.69
CA GLU A 138 9.60 8.42 -17.73
C GLU A 138 10.07 9.62 -16.89
N ASN A 139 9.22 10.65 -16.77
CA ASN A 139 9.48 11.83 -15.94
C ASN A 139 8.90 11.68 -14.52
N GLY A 140 8.18 10.59 -14.27
CA GLY A 140 7.62 10.27 -12.98
C GLY A 140 6.47 11.19 -12.54
N PRO A 141 5.97 10.97 -11.32
CA PRO A 141 4.82 11.68 -10.77
C PRO A 141 5.17 13.01 -10.08
N GLY A 142 6.42 13.50 -10.22
CA GLY A 142 6.86 14.78 -9.65
C GLY A 142 7.63 14.71 -8.33
N TRP A 143 8.14 13.54 -7.95
CA TRP A 143 9.13 13.38 -6.87
C TRP A 143 10.29 12.48 -7.30
N PRO A 144 11.43 12.46 -6.56
CA PRO A 144 12.58 11.64 -6.92
C PRO A 144 12.25 10.15 -6.93
N SER A 145 12.82 9.42 -7.88
CA SER A 145 12.79 7.96 -7.85
C SER A 145 13.68 7.42 -6.73
N LEU A 146 13.46 6.17 -6.29
CA LEU A 146 14.14 5.58 -5.13
C LEU A 146 15.68 5.52 -5.23
N ASN A 147 16.23 5.65 -6.43
CA ASN A 147 17.67 5.74 -6.71
C ASN A 147 18.30 7.09 -6.32
N GLU A 148 17.50 8.14 -6.14
CA GLU A 148 17.90 9.50 -5.78
C GLU A 148 17.51 9.78 -4.32
N ASP A 149 18.48 9.73 -3.42
CA ASP A 149 18.34 10.11 -2.00
C ASP A 149 17.29 9.33 -1.18
N SER A 150 16.73 8.24 -1.74
CA SER A 150 15.78 7.31 -1.11
C SER A 150 14.64 8.02 -0.35
N LYS A 151 13.99 8.99 -0.99
CA LYS A 151 12.74 9.60 -0.49
C LYS A 151 11.51 8.97 -1.14
N LEU A 152 10.36 9.12 -0.49
CA LEU A 152 9.05 8.75 -1.03
C LEU A 152 8.02 9.84 -0.75
N ALA A 153 6.95 9.89 -1.54
CA ALA A 153 5.85 10.82 -1.35
C ALA A 153 4.86 10.32 -0.29
N ASP A 154 4.61 11.10 0.75
CA ASP A 154 3.63 10.82 1.79
C ASP A 154 2.37 11.67 1.56
N PHE A 155 1.33 11.06 1.01
CA PHE A 155 0.06 11.71 0.70
C PHE A 155 -0.72 12.04 1.96
N GLY A 156 -1.24 13.26 2.02
CA GLY A 156 -2.31 13.65 2.93
C GLY A 156 -1.97 13.58 4.42
N ASN A 157 -0.70 13.69 4.81
CA ASN A 157 -0.34 13.74 6.21
C ASN A 157 -0.70 15.09 6.88
N ASP A 158 -0.47 15.18 8.18
CA ASP A 158 -0.84 16.36 8.98
C ASP A 158 -0.14 17.66 8.51
N GLU A 159 1.04 17.55 7.91
CA GLU A 159 1.80 18.69 7.37
C GLU A 159 1.25 19.16 6.02
N ASN A 160 0.82 18.22 5.15
CA ASN A 160 0.23 18.53 3.85
C ASN A 160 -1.01 17.65 3.56
N PRO A 161 -2.18 18.00 4.12
CA PRO A 161 -3.38 17.17 4.03
C PRO A 161 -4.00 17.10 2.63
N GLN A 162 -3.58 17.97 1.70
CA GLN A 162 -4.14 18.07 0.34
C GLN A 162 -3.14 17.67 -0.76
N GLY A 163 -1.93 17.24 -0.38
CA GLY A 163 -0.85 16.95 -1.32
C GLY A 163 0.11 15.90 -0.76
N ILE A 164 1.40 16.12 -0.96
CA ILE A 164 2.46 15.23 -0.48
C ILE A 164 3.46 15.98 0.39
N THR A 165 4.09 15.27 1.32
CA THR A 165 5.44 15.63 1.79
C THR A 165 6.44 14.58 1.34
N LEU A 166 7.71 14.96 1.22
CA LEU A 166 8.77 14.00 0.94
C LEU A 166 9.34 13.50 2.26
N ILE A 167 9.22 12.21 2.51
CA ILE A 167 9.79 11.54 3.69
C ILE A 167 10.91 10.60 3.27
N GLU A 168 11.82 10.31 4.19
CA GLU A 168 12.88 9.34 3.96
C GLU A 168 12.27 7.92 3.89
N ALA A 169 12.57 7.17 2.83
CA ALA A 169 12.10 5.79 2.68
C ALA A 169 12.57 4.91 3.85
N LYS A 170 13.76 5.16 4.40
CA LYS A 170 14.28 4.45 5.59
C LYS A 170 13.38 4.58 6.83
N ASP A 171 12.67 5.70 6.96
CA ASP A 171 11.79 5.95 8.11
C ASP A 171 10.46 5.21 7.94
N ALA A 172 9.95 5.15 6.71
CA ALA A 172 8.85 4.26 6.36
C ALA A 172 9.24 2.78 6.49
N ASP A 173 10.52 2.45 6.21
CA ASP A 173 11.01 1.07 6.12
C ASP A 173 11.69 0.55 7.40
N LYS A 174 11.62 1.30 8.51
CA LYS A 174 12.42 1.02 9.71
C LYS A 174 12.24 -0.40 10.24
N ASN A 175 11.06 -1.01 10.07
CA ASN A 175 10.79 -2.38 10.51
C ASN A 175 11.05 -3.43 9.42
N CYS A 176 11.20 -3.02 8.16
CA CYS A 176 11.30 -3.93 7.03
C CYS A 176 12.50 -4.87 7.10
N GLY A 177 13.63 -4.40 7.63
CA GLY A 177 14.83 -5.22 7.73
C GLY A 177 14.71 -6.40 8.72
N VAL A 178 13.83 -6.31 9.72
CA VAL A 178 13.57 -7.41 10.66
C VAL A 178 12.66 -8.44 9.99
N TRP A 179 11.50 -7.97 9.52
CA TRP A 179 10.50 -8.82 8.86
C TRP A 179 11.04 -9.52 7.61
N PHE A 180 11.84 -8.84 6.79
CA PHE A 180 12.45 -9.44 5.61
C PHE A 180 13.34 -10.64 5.99
N ARG A 181 14.19 -10.49 7.01
CA ARG A 181 15.08 -11.56 7.48
C ARG A 181 14.31 -12.73 8.10
N GLU A 182 13.29 -12.43 8.90
CA GLU A 182 12.42 -13.46 9.47
C GLU A 182 11.65 -14.21 8.37
N SER A 183 11.14 -13.49 7.37
CA SER A 183 10.41 -14.09 6.26
C SER A 183 11.28 -15.03 5.42
N GLU A 184 12.57 -14.69 5.21
CA GLU A 184 13.54 -15.58 4.55
C GLU A 184 13.89 -16.79 5.43
N ALA A 185 14.03 -16.61 6.75
CA ALA A 185 14.38 -17.69 7.67
C ALA A 185 13.27 -18.73 7.84
N TYR A 186 12.01 -18.31 7.73
CA TYR A 186 10.83 -19.15 7.95
C TYR A 186 10.08 -19.55 6.67
N ASP A 187 10.62 -19.21 5.50
CA ASP A 187 9.98 -19.45 4.18
C ASP A 187 8.53 -18.93 4.12
N LEU A 188 8.24 -17.86 4.88
CA LEU A 188 6.93 -17.17 4.89
C LEU A 188 6.75 -16.28 3.66
N ALA A 189 7.82 -16.17 2.89
CA ALA A 189 7.96 -15.24 1.81
C ALA A 189 7.80 -16.06 0.52
N TRP A 190 6.58 -16.10 0.01
CA TRP A 190 6.27 -16.61 -1.33
C TRP A 190 7.13 -15.88 -2.38
#